data_AF-A0A0F9LUF1-F1
#
_entry.id   AF-A0A0F9LUF1-F1
#
_cell.length_a   1.000
_cell.length_b   1.000
_cell.length_c   1.000
_cell.angle_alpha   90.00
_cell.angle_beta   90.00
_cell.angle_gamma   90.00
#
_symmetry.space_group_name_H-M   'P 1'
#
loop_
_entity.id
_entity.type
_entity.pdbx_description
1 polymer ?
#
loop_
_entity_poly.entity_id
_entity_poly.type
_entity_poly.pdbx_seq_one_letter_code
_entity_poly.pdbx_strand_id
1 'polypeptide(L)'
;MSKRKLKKYLSELRKGDLEDQLLDLYIRFPMVKEYYDFIFNPKEDKLLQEARTKISNEYFPLKRRKAKARRSVAQKYIKHFIKLGVDPHIVADVMLFNLEIAQTYARGKNIPDAFFKSMLNSFDQAVHYISLQGLLNDFKERILKVYEETQEQEWLFGEGFSRVLDGID
;
A
#
# COMPACT_ATOMS: atom_id res chain seq x y z
N MET A 1 -13.86 -5.09 28.61
CA MET A 1 -15.09 -5.73 28.08
C MET A 1 -14.71 -6.62 26.90
N SER A 2 -15.20 -7.87 26.79
CA SER A 2 -14.81 -8.77 25.67
C SER A 2 -15.74 -8.60 24.46
N LYS A 3 -15.33 -9.07 23.27
CA LYS A 3 -16.16 -9.05 22.04
C LYS A 3 -17.54 -9.69 22.25
N ARG A 4 -17.60 -10.80 23.01
CA ARG A 4 -18.85 -11.48 23.38
C ARG A 4 -19.75 -10.60 24.26
N LYS A 5 -19.18 -9.93 25.27
CA LYS A 5 -19.94 -9.02 26.15
C LYS A 5 -20.44 -7.80 25.39
N LEU A 6 -19.62 -7.23 24.51
CA LEU A 6 -20.03 -6.11 23.65
C LEU A 6 -21.18 -6.53 22.72
N LYS A 7 -21.09 -7.70 22.07
CA LYS A 7 -22.17 -8.19 21.20
C LYS A 7 -23.50 -8.34 21.96
N LYS A 8 -23.45 -8.89 23.18
CA LYS A 8 -24.64 -9.01 24.04
C LYS A 8 -25.22 -7.64 24.39
N TYR A 9 -24.39 -6.70 24.82
CA TYR A 9 -24.81 -5.33 25.11
C TYR A 9 -25.49 -4.67 23.90
N LEU A 10 -24.88 -4.74 22.71
CA LEU A 10 -25.44 -4.16 21.49
C LEU A 10 -26.78 -4.80 21.09
N SER A 11 -26.96 -6.12 21.32
CA SER A 11 -28.23 -6.80 21.01
C SER A 11 -29.38 -6.43 21.94
N GLU A 12 -29.08 -5.81 23.09
CA GLU A 12 -30.07 -5.36 24.07
C GLU A 12 -30.48 -3.89 23.83
N LEU A 13 -29.77 -3.15 22.97
CA LEU A 13 -30.08 -1.76 22.64
C LEU A 13 -31.24 -1.64 21.65
N ARG A 14 -32.03 -0.57 21.78
CA ARG A 14 -33.00 -0.18 20.76
C ARG A 14 -32.25 0.45 19.58
N LYS A 15 -32.88 0.43 18.41
CA LYS A 15 -32.30 0.98 17.17
C LYS A 15 -31.81 2.43 17.33
N GLY A 16 -32.60 3.32 17.93
CA GLY A 16 -32.21 4.72 18.12
C GLY A 16 -30.98 4.88 19.02
N ASP A 17 -30.91 4.13 20.12
CA ASP A 17 -29.76 4.17 21.03
C ASP A 17 -28.47 3.66 20.33
N LEU A 18 -28.61 2.70 19.41
CA LEU A 18 -27.51 2.22 18.56
C LEU A 18 -27.07 3.28 17.54
N GLU A 19 -28.02 3.97 16.89
CA GLU A 19 -27.75 5.05 15.94
C GLU A 19 -26.99 6.20 16.61
N ASP A 20 -27.45 6.64 17.79
CA ASP A 20 -26.80 7.70 18.57
C ASP A 20 -25.37 7.28 18.98
N GLN A 21 -25.19 6.02 19.38
CA GLN A 21 -23.85 5.52 19.72
C GLN A 21 -22.93 5.50 18.50
N LEU A 22 -23.41 5.08 17.31
CA LEU A 22 -22.61 5.09 16.08
C LEU A 22 -22.25 6.51 15.64
N LEU A 23 -23.18 7.46 15.77
CA LEU A 23 -22.92 8.87 15.48
C LEU A 23 -21.90 9.48 16.45
N ASP A 24 -21.99 9.16 17.75
CA ASP A 24 -20.96 9.58 18.72
C ASP A 24 -19.59 9.01 18.35
N LEU A 25 -19.50 7.73 17.92
CA LEU A 25 -18.24 7.15 17.44
C LEU A 25 -17.71 7.89 16.20
N TYR A 26 -18.57 8.22 15.24
CA TYR A 26 -18.23 8.99 14.04
C TYR A 26 -17.70 10.39 14.38
N ILE A 27 -18.36 11.10 15.31
CA ILE A 27 -17.97 12.46 15.71
C ILE A 27 -16.68 12.45 16.53
N ARG A 28 -16.54 11.48 17.44
CA ARG A 28 -15.45 11.45 18.43
C ARG A 28 -14.13 10.92 17.88
N PHE A 29 -14.17 9.96 16.96
CA PHE A 29 -12.97 9.25 16.51
C PHE A 29 -12.66 9.53 15.03
N PRO A 30 -11.57 10.26 14.71
CA PRO A 30 -11.20 10.58 13.33
C PRO A 30 -11.08 9.37 12.40
N MET A 31 -10.58 8.24 12.90
CA MET A 31 -10.47 7.00 12.10
C MET A 31 -11.84 6.41 11.73
N VAL A 32 -12.86 6.57 12.59
CA VAL A 32 -14.22 6.10 12.32
C VAL A 32 -14.88 7.02 11.30
N LYS A 33 -14.69 8.34 11.48
CA LYS A 33 -15.11 9.34 10.50
C LYS A 33 -14.54 9.07 9.12
N GLU A 34 -13.23 8.89 9.03
CA GLU A 34 -12.53 8.61 7.78
C GLU A 34 -13.04 7.34 7.10
N TYR A 35 -13.27 6.27 7.85
CA TYR A 35 -13.85 5.04 7.32
C TYR A 35 -15.23 5.26 6.71
N TYR A 36 -16.16 5.90 7.43
CA TYR A 36 -17.49 6.16 6.90
C TYR A 36 -17.46 7.14 5.72
N ASP A 37 -16.68 8.22 5.81
CA ASP A 37 -16.51 9.18 4.72
C ASP A 37 -16.01 8.50 3.44
N PHE A 38 -15.09 7.53 3.59
CA PHE A 38 -14.61 6.71 2.49
C PHE A 38 -15.70 5.79 1.94
N ILE A 39 -16.38 5.00 2.78
CA ILE A 39 -17.42 4.07 2.30
C ILE A 39 -18.55 4.79 1.55
N PHE A 40 -18.93 5.99 1.98
CA PHE A 40 -19.97 6.77 1.30
C PHE A 40 -19.46 7.58 0.11
N ASN A 41 -18.16 7.92 0.07
CA ASN A 41 -17.56 8.72 -1.00
C ASN A 41 -16.08 8.35 -1.22
N PRO A 42 -15.80 7.18 -1.83
CA PRO A 42 -14.46 6.57 -1.81
C PRO A 42 -13.36 7.45 -2.43
N LYS A 43 -13.69 8.23 -3.47
CA LYS A 43 -12.75 9.12 -4.19
C LYS A 43 -11.39 8.46 -4.46
N GLU A 44 -11.40 7.19 -4.86
CA GLU A 44 -10.18 6.38 -4.90
C GLU A 44 -9.17 6.90 -5.91
N ASP A 45 -9.62 7.47 -7.04
CA ASP A 45 -8.74 8.15 -8.01
C ASP A 45 -7.92 9.27 -7.36
N LYS A 46 -8.56 10.04 -6.47
CA LYS A 46 -7.90 11.14 -5.75
C LYS A 46 -6.89 10.58 -4.76
N LEU A 47 -7.26 9.52 -4.02
CA LEU A 47 -6.34 8.85 -3.09
C LEU A 47 -5.11 8.30 -3.82
N LEU A 48 -5.33 7.63 -4.96
CA LEU A 48 -4.28 7.10 -5.82
C LEU A 48 -3.35 8.22 -6.31
N GLN A 49 -3.92 9.30 -6.84
CA GLN A 49 -3.15 10.45 -7.32
C GLN A 49 -2.31 11.07 -6.20
N GLU A 50 -2.89 11.26 -5.02
CA GLU A 50 -2.19 11.81 -3.85
C GLU A 50 -1.04 10.88 -3.41
N ALA A 51 -1.29 9.57 -3.31
CA ALA A 51 -0.28 8.59 -2.95
C ALA A 51 0.89 8.59 -3.95
N ARG A 52 0.61 8.44 -5.25
CA ARG A 52 1.62 8.47 -6.32
C ARG A 52 2.42 9.77 -6.31
N THR A 53 1.75 10.91 -6.15
CA THR A 53 2.41 12.22 -6.07
C THR A 53 3.37 12.30 -4.88
N LYS A 54 2.94 11.81 -3.71
CA LYS A 54 3.75 11.87 -2.49
C LYS A 54 4.93 10.91 -2.53
N ILE A 55 4.72 9.70 -3.04
CA ILE A 55 5.77 8.71 -3.28
C ILE A 55 6.78 9.25 -4.30
N SER A 56 6.32 9.73 -5.45
CA SER A 56 7.20 10.29 -6.49
C SER A 56 8.06 11.43 -5.96
N ASN A 57 7.51 12.33 -5.14
CA ASN A 57 8.25 13.44 -4.55
C ASN A 57 9.37 13.02 -3.59
N GLU A 58 9.36 11.79 -3.06
CA GLU A 58 10.48 11.29 -2.25
C GLU A 58 11.74 11.04 -3.08
N TYR A 59 11.56 10.60 -4.32
CA TYR A 59 12.61 10.23 -5.25
C TYR A 59 12.96 11.36 -6.23
N PHE A 60 11.94 12.11 -6.66
CA PHE A 60 12.00 13.18 -7.65
C PHE A 60 11.24 14.41 -7.15
N PRO A 61 11.79 15.15 -6.18
CA PRO A 61 11.13 16.31 -5.60
C PRO A 61 10.97 17.44 -6.64
N LEU A 62 9.76 18.00 -6.74
CA LEU A 62 9.45 19.09 -7.70
C LEU A 62 10.14 20.43 -7.37
N LYS A 63 10.46 20.67 -6.10
CA LYS A 63 11.20 21.87 -5.66
C LYS A 63 12.70 21.56 -5.66
N ARG A 64 13.57 22.59 -5.76
CA ARG A 64 15.06 22.50 -5.66
C ARG A 64 15.54 21.96 -4.30
N ARG A 65 15.16 20.73 -3.95
CA ARG A 65 15.47 20.01 -2.72
C ARG A 65 16.07 18.68 -3.11
N LYS A 66 16.98 18.17 -2.28
CA LYS A 66 17.54 16.82 -2.46
C LYS A 66 16.46 15.76 -2.23
N ALA A 67 16.46 14.72 -3.07
CA ALA A 67 15.63 13.55 -2.87
C ALA A 67 15.92 12.91 -1.50
N LYS A 68 14.86 12.55 -0.77
CA LYS A 68 14.98 11.95 0.56
C LYS A 68 14.88 10.42 0.51
N ALA A 69 14.29 9.87 -0.55
CA ALA A 69 14.11 8.42 -0.78
C ALA A 69 13.56 7.68 0.46
N ARG A 70 12.59 8.29 1.16
CA ARG A 70 12.02 7.69 2.37
C ARG A 70 11.02 6.61 2.00
N ARG A 71 11.51 5.37 2.00
CA ARG A 71 10.75 4.12 1.78
C ARG A 71 9.48 4.01 2.66
N SER A 72 9.51 4.58 3.88
CA SER A 72 8.39 4.56 4.81
C SER A 72 7.16 5.34 4.34
N VAL A 73 7.31 6.27 3.39
CA VAL A 73 6.18 7.06 2.86
C VAL A 73 5.22 6.17 2.08
N ALA A 74 5.74 5.38 1.13
CA ALA A 74 4.92 4.41 0.38
C ALA A 74 4.25 3.40 1.32
N GLN A 75 5.00 2.83 2.27
CA GLN A 75 4.45 1.88 3.24
C GLN A 75 3.29 2.47 4.05
N LYS A 76 3.37 3.76 4.41
CA LYS A 76 2.29 4.44 5.13
C LYS A 76 1.00 4.46 4.30
N TYR A 77 1.08 4.81 3.02
CA TYR A 77 -0.07 4.82 2.12
C TYR A 77 -0.64 3.41 1.90
N ILE A 78 0.22 2.43 1.60
CA ILE A 78 -0.21 1.04 1.36
C ILE A 78 -0.94 0.48 2.60
N LYS A 79 -0.36 0.62 3.80
CA LYS A 79 -1.01 0.19 5.05
C LYS A 79 -2.33 0.91 5.31
N HIS A 80 -2.39 2.19 4.97
CA HIS A 80 -3.60 2.99 5.15
C HIS A 80 -4.71 2.54 4.21
N PHE A 81 -4.41 2.31 2.92
CA PHE A 81 -5.38 1.85 1.93
C PHE A 81 -5.94 0.47 2.29
N ILE A 82 -5.07 -0.47 2.68
CA ILE A 82 -5.51 -1.80 3.17
C ILE A 82 -6.43 -1.67 4.39
N LYS A 83 -6.10 -0.78 5.33
CA LYS A 83 -6.93 -0.55 6.52
C LYS A 83 -8.28 0.07 6.20
N LEU A 84 -8.31 0.96 5.20
CA LEU A 84 -9.52 1.67 4.78
C LEU A 84 -10.44 0.79 3.91
N GLY A 85 -9.89 -0.27 3.32
CA GLY A 85 -10.63 -1.17 2.42
C GLY A 85 -10.74 -0.63 1.00
N VAL A 86 -9.70 0.08 0.53
CA VAL A 86 -9.60 0.54 -0.86
C VAL A 86 -9.56 -0.66 -1.81
N ASP A 87 -10.08 -0.46 -3.02
CA ASP A 87 -10.08 -1.45 -4.09
C ASP A 87 -8.69 -2.13 -4.24
N PRO A 88 -8.64 -3.48 -4.24
CA PRO A 88 -7.40 -4.24 -4.36
C PRO A 88 -6.53 -3.90 -5.58
N HIS A 89 -7.11 -3.56 -6.74
CA HIS A 89 -6.36 -3.13 -7.92
C HIS A 89 -5.61 -1.82 -7.67
N ILE A 90 -6.22 -0.89 -6.93
CA ILE A 90 -5.61 0.39 -6.58
C ILE A 90 -4.47 0.20 -5.57
N VAL A 91 -4.66 -0.70 -4.59
CA VAL A 91 -3.59 -1.06 -3.64
C VAL A 91 -2.42 -1.69 -4.37
N ALA A 92 -2.68 -2.70 -5.21
CA ALA A 92 -1.66 -3.38 -6.02
C ALA A 92 -0.92 -2.38 -6.93
N ASP A 93 -1.63 -1.46 -7.56
CA ASP A 93 -1.06 -0.41 -8.38
C ASP A 93 -0.05 0.45 -7.60
N VAL A 94 -0.40 0.91 -6.39
CA VAL A 94 0.50 1.71 -5.55
C VAL A 94 1.72 0.91 -5.11
N MET A 95 1.54 -0.37 -4.80
CA MET A 95 2.64 -1.26 -4.41
C MET A 95 3.67 -1.41 -5.53
N LEU A 96 3.22 -1.66 -6.77
CA LEU A 96 4.09 -1.77 -7.94
C LEU A 96 4.67 -0.42 -8.37
N PHE A 97 3.88 0.66 -8.33
CA PHE A 97 4.36 2.02 -8.61
C PHE A 97 5.53 2.42 -7.70
N ASN A 98 5.48 2.05 -6.42
CA ASN A 98 6.57 2.28 -5.49
C ASN A 98 7.88 1.58 -5.90
N LEU A 99 7.79 0.38 -6.49
CA LEU A 99 8.97 -0.34 -6.98
C LEU A 99 9.52 0.30 -8.26
N GLU A 100 8.65 0.61 -9.22
CA GLU A 100 9.03 1.22 -10.51
C GLU A 100 9.71 2.58 -10.35
N ILE A 101 9.18 3.42 -9.45
CA ILE A 101 9.76 4.74 -9.21
C ILE A 101 11.11 4.63 -8.47
N ALA A 102 11.26 3.62 -7.61
CA ALA A 102 12.51 3.31 -6.94
C ALA A 102 13.57 2.78 -7.93
N GLN A 103 13.17 1.94 -8.90
CA GLN A 103 14.01 1.49 -10.01
C GLN A 103 14.50 2.64 -10.88
N THR A 104 13.58 3.53 -11.26
CA THR A 104 13.93 4.74 -12.01
C THR A 104 14.91 5.61 -11.22
N TYR A 105 14.73 5.70 -9.90
CA TYR A 105 15.63 6.48 -9.05
C TYR A 105 17.02 5.85 -8.89
N ALA A 106 17.11 4.52 -8.79
CA ALA A 106 18.37 3.82 -8.53
C ALA A 106 19.29 3.75 -9.75
N ARG A 107 18.73 3.80 -10.96
CA ARG A 107 19.47 3.63 -12.22
C ARG A 107 20.67 4.59 -12.30
N GLY A 108 21.86 4.01 -12.48
CA GLY A 108 23.13 4.75 -12.61
C GLY A 108 23.60 5.45 -11.33
N LYS A 109 23.04 5.12 -10.16
CA LYS A 109 23.42 5.71 -8.87
C LYS A 109 24.04 4.67 -7.95
N ASN A 110 24.98 5.12 -7.11
CA ASN A 110 25.45 4.35 -5.97
C ASN A 110 24.41 4.43 -4.84
N ILE A 111 23.73 3.33 -4.58
CA ILE A 111 22.62 3.24 -3.62
C ILE A 111 23.00 2.28 -2.48
N PRO A 112 22.71 2.61 -1.21
CA PRO A 112 23.08 1.72 -0.09
C PRO A 112 22.31 0.39 -0.09
N ASP A 113 22.94 -0.69 0.35
CA ASP A 113 22.37 -2.06 0.40
C ASP A 113 21.01 -2.15 1.09
N ALA A 114 20.81 -1.36 2.14
CA ALA A 114 19.56 -1.30 2.88
C ALA A 114 18.37 -0.86 2.01
N PHE A 115 18.62 -0.13 0.92
CA PHE A 115 17.62 0.20 -0.08
C PHE A 115 17.13 -1.05 -0.81
N PHE A 116 18.04 -1.83 -1.39
CA PHE A 116 17.70 -3.03 -2.16
C PHE A 116 16.99 -4.07 -1.29
N LYS A 117 17.46 -4.27 -0.05
CA LYS A 117 16.77 -5.13 0.92
C LYS A 117 15.33 -4.68 1.18
N SER A 118 15.10 -3.37 1.26
CA SER A 118 13.74 -2.83 1.43
C SER A 118 12.88 -2.96 0.19
N MET A 119 13.47 -2.89 -1.01
CA MET A 119 12.73 -3.09 -2.27
C MET A 119 12.38 -4.55 -2.47
N LEU A 120 13.27 -5.49 -2.13
CA LEU A 120 12.96 -6.92 -2.11
C LEU A 120 11.76 -7.21 -1.19
N ASN A 121 11.78 -6.68 0.04
CA ASN A 121 10.63 -6.83 0.94
C ASN A 121 9.34 -6.20 0.39
N SER A 122 9.44 -5.12 -0.39
CA SER A 122 8.26 -4.47 -0.99
C SER A 122 7.74 -5.27 -2.17
N PHE A 123 8.62 -5.89 -2.96
CA PHE A 123 8.30 -6.77 -4.07
C PHE A 123 7.61 -8.04 -3.57
N ASP A 124 8.19 -8.69 -2.56
CA ASP A 124 7.59 -9.83 -1.86
C ASP A 124 6.17 -9.51 -1.38
N GLN A 125 6.00 -8.41 -0.64
CA GLN A 125 4.68 -7.96 -0.20
C GLN A 125 3.70 -7.71 -1.36
N ALA A 126 4.15 -7.09 -2.45
CA ALA A 126 3.32 -6.78 -3.60
C ALA A 126 2.83 -8.06 -4.29
N VAL A 127 3.75 -8.98 -4.59
CA VAL A 127 3.45 -10.26 -5.24
C VAL A 127 2.51 -11.10 -4.39
N HIS A 128 2.80 -11.23 -3.08
CA HIS A 128 1.92 -11.94 -2.15
C HIS A 128 0.53 -11.31 -2.06
N TYR A 129 0.44 -9.99 -1.96
CA TYR A 129 -0.85 -9.29 -1.91
C TYR A 129 -1.66 -9.52 -3.19
N ILE A 130 -1.04 -9.33 -4.35
CA ILE A 130 -1.67 -9.51 -5.66
C ILE A 130 -2.18 -10.95 -5.82
N SER A 131 -1.37 -11.94 -5.42
CA SER A 131 -1.77 -13.36 -5.43
C SER A 131 -2.96 -13.62 -4.52
N LEU A 132 -2.91 -13.17 -3.26
CA LEU A 132 -3.99 -13.36 -2.29
C LEU A 132 -5.32 -12.68 -2.70
N GLN A 133 -5.25 -11.59 -3.48
CA GLN A 133 -6.42 -10.90 -4.01
C GLN A 133 -6.92 -11.47 -5.34
N GLY A 134 -6.25 -12.49 -5.90
CA GLY A 134 -6.62 -13.11 -7.17
C GLY A 134 -6.32 -12.25 -8.39
N LEU A 135 -5.37 -11.31 -8.29
CA LEU A 135 -5.08 -10.29 -9.30
C LEU A 135 -3.86 -10.61 -10.18
N LEU A 136 -3.31 -11.83 -10.09
CA LEU A 136 -2.09 -12.19 -10.82
C LEU A 136 -2.24 -11.99 -12.34
N ASN A 137 -3.37 -12.37 -12.92
CA ASN A 137 -3.59 -12.22 -14.36
C ASN A 137 -3.50 -10.75 -14.82
N ASP A 138 -3.95 -9.82 -13.98
CA ASP A 138 -3.99 -8.39 -14.30
C ASP A 138 -2.61 -7.73 -14.16
N PHE A 139 -1.76 -8.26 -13.27
CA PHE A 139 -0.48 -7.63 -12.90
C PHE A 139 0.77 -8.45 -13.25
N LYS A 140 0.64 -9.65 -13.82
CA LYS A 140 1.76 -10.55 -14.13
C LYS A 140 2.83 -9.85 -14.97
N GLU A 141 2.44 -9.19 -16.05
CA GLU A 141 3.40 -8.47 -16.92
C GLU A 141 4.16 -7.39 -16.16
N ARG A 142 3.47 -6.65 -15.29
CA ARG A 142 4.08 -5.57 -14.50
C ARG A 142 5.01 -6.11 -13.41
N ILE A 143 4.65 -7.22 -12.78
CA ILE A 143 5.50 -7.94 -11.83
C ILE A 143 6.79 -8.44 -12.52
N LEU A 144 6.65 -9.10 -13.68
CA LEU A 144 7.79 -9.60 -14.46
C LEU A 144 8.71 -8.46 -14.87
N LYS A 145 8.16 -7.35 -15.36
CA LYS A 145 8.94 -6.17 -15.71
C LYS A 145 9.72 -5.59 -14.52
N VAL A 146 9.10 -5.52 -13.34
CA VAL A 146 9.80 -5.11 -12.12
C VAL A 146 10.94 -6.09 -11.83
N TYR A 147 10.73 -7.39 -11.93
CA TYR A 147 11.81 -8.37 -11.74
C TYR A 147 12.94 -8.21 -12.75
N GLU A 148 12.63 -8.16 -14.05
CA GLU A 148 13.62 -8.01 -15.13
C GLU A 148 14.48 -6.76 -14.92
N GLU A 149 13.87 -5.63 -14.57
CA GLU A 149 14.58 -4.38 -14.28
C GLU A 149 15.53 -4.50 -13.08
N THR A 150 15.24 -5.38 -12.10
CA THR A 150 16.22 -5.67 -11.03
C THR A 150 17.45 -6.42 -11.55
N GLN A 151 17.27 -7.29 -12.55
CA GLN A 151 18.38 -8.04 -13.15
C GLN A 151 19.21 -7.13 -14.06
N GLU A 152 18.56 -6.31 -14.89
CA GLU A 152 19.24 -5.36 -15.78
C GLU A 152 20.09 -4.33 -15.04
N GLN A 153 19.63 -3.88 -13.87
CA GLN A 153 20.38 -2.96 -13.02
C GLN A 153 21.34 -3.65 -12.05
N GLU A 154 21.48 -4.99 -12.12
CA GLU A 154 22.31 -5.80 -11.23
C GLU A 154 22.04 -5.50 -9.74
N TRP A 155 20.76 -5.38 -9.36
CA TRP A 155 20.38 -5.09 -7.98
C TRP A 155 20.87 -6.18 -7.02
N LEU A 156 21.33 -5.75 -5.84
CA LEU A 156 21.64 -6.68 -4.75
C LEU A 156 20.42 -7.53 -4.41
N PHE A 157 20.68 -8.76 -3.94
CA PHE A 157 19.66 -9.74 -3.56
C PHE A 157 18.81 -10.27 -4.73
N GLY A 158 19.34 -10.28 -5.97
CA GLY A 158 18.65 -10.79 -7.16
C GLY A 158 18.01 -12.17 -7.01
N GLU A 159 18.70 -13.13 -6.37
CA GLU A 159 18.11 -14.45 -6.06
C GLU A 159 16.83 -14.35 -5.22
N GLY A 160 16.76 -13.39 -4.30
CA GLY A 160 15.58 -13.17 -3.49
C GLY A 160 14.37 -12.75 -4.33
N PHE A 161 14.57 -11.91 -5.33
CA PHE A 161 13.50 -11.52 -6.25
C PHE A 161 13.05 -12.72 -7.11
N SER A 162 13.98 -13.57 -7.55
CA SER A 162 13.65 -14.81 -8.29
C SER A 162 12.80 -15.75 -7.46
N ARG A 163 13.19 -16.01 -6.20
CA ARG A 163 12.45 -16.92 -5.30
C ARG A 163 11.02 -16.46 -5.02
N VAL A 164 10.77 -15.14 -5.02
CA VAL A 164 9.41 -14.59 -4.88
C VAL A 164 8.54 -14.94 -6.10
N LEU A 165 9.12 -14.96 -7.30
CA LEU A 165 8.40 -15.38 -8.52
C LEU A 165 8.17 -16.89 -8.55
N ASP A 166 9.16 -17.68 -8.16
CA ASP A 166 9.03 -19.15 -8.12
C ASP A 166 7.92 -19.62 -7.17
N GLY A 167 7.54 -18.79 -6.18
CA GLY A 167 6.49 -19.08 -5.21
C GLY A 167 5.05 -18.79 -5.68
N ILE A 168 4.86 -18.24 -6.89
CA ILE A 168 3.53 -17.92 -7.45
C ILE A 168 3.17 -18.73 -8.71
N ASP A 169 4.06 -19.60 -9.18
CA ASP A 169 3.73 -20.66 -10.15
C ASP A 169 2.94 -21.80 -9.48
#